data_AF-A0A3D2EMF6-F1
#
_entry.id   AF-A0A3D2EMF6-F1
#
_cell.length_a   1.000
_cell.length_b   1.000
_cell.length_c   1.000
_cell.angle_alpha   90.00
_cell.angle_beta   90.00
_cell.angle_gamma   90.00
#
_symmetry.space_group_name_H-M   'P 1'
#
loop_
_entity.id
_entity.type
_entity.pdbx_description
1 polymer ?
#
loop_
_entity_poly.entity_id
_entity_poly.type
_entity_poly.pdbx_seq_one_letter_code
_entity_poly.pdbx_strand_id
1 'polypeptide(L)'
;MSTDRYVSPLSERYASKDMQYIFSPDMKFRTWRKLWIALAETEMELGLSQDGKPVITREQIDELKSHADDINYDVAKAREKEV
;
A
#
# COMPACT_ATOMS: atom_id res chain seq x y z
N MET A 1 3.45 23.16 -15.25
CA MET A 1 4.24 22.64 -14.12
C MET A 1 5.04 23.79 -13.56
N SER A 2 5.06 23.96 -12.24
CA SER A 2 5.81 25.04 -11.61
C SER A 2 7.31 24.77 -11.78
N THR A 3 8.08 25.73 -12.28
CA THR A 3 9.54 25.60 -12.52
C THR A 3 10.39 25.99 -11.31
N ASP A 4 9.75 26.23 -10.16
CA ASP A 4 10.39 26.64 -8.90
C ASP A 4 10.77 25.47 -8.01
N ARG A 5 10.53 24.22 -8.44
CA ARG A 5 10.84 22.99 -7.69
C ARG A 5 11.67 22.03 -8.51
N TYR A 6 12.55 21.30 -7.83
CA TYR A 6 13.31 20.21 -8.45
C TYR A 6 12.37 19.12 -8.95
N VAL A 7 12.60 18.70 -10.19
CA VAL A 7 11.91 17.61 -10.85
C VAL A 7 12.95 16.77 -11.58
N SER A 8 12.75 15.45 -11.63
CA SER A 8 13.70 14.56 -12.30
C SER A 8 13.41 14.54 -13.81
N PRO A 9 14.39 14.79 -14.70
CA PRO A 9 14.21 14.64 -16.14
C PRO A 9 13.78 13.22 -16.54
N LEU A 10 14.14 12.21 -15.74
CA LEU A 10 13.70 10.83 -15.95
C LEU A 10 12.18 10.71 -15.80
N SER A 11 11.58 11.36 -14.79
CA SER A 11 10.14 11.31 -14.57
C SER A 11 9.35 12.18 -15.53
N GLU A 12 9.91 13.28 -16.06
CA GLU A 12 9.15 14.22 -16.90
C GLU A 12 9.34 14.03 -18.41
N ARG A 13 10.52 13.57 -18.86
CA ARG A 13 10.90 13.63 -20.28
C ARG A 13 11.32 12.30 -20.88
N TYR A 14 12.01 11.45 -20.12
CA TYR A 14 12.71 10.31 -20.70
C TYR A 14 12.05 8.95 -20.46
N ALA A 15 11.50 8.70 -19.26
CA ALA A 15 10.90 7.41 -18.96
C ALA A 15 9.50 7.28 -19.58
N SER A 16 9.15 6.07 -20.02
CA SER A 16 7.78 5.76 -20.47
C SER A 16 6.77 5.91 -19.34
N LYS A 17 5.49 6.10 -19.70
CA LYS A 17 4.39 6.18 -18.72
C LYS A 17 4.32 4.93 -17.83
N ASP A 18 4.54 3.76 -18.41
CA ASP A 18 4.51 2.49 -17.67
C ASP A 18 5.61 2.43 -16.61
N MET A 19 6.83 2.86 -16.96
CA MET A 19 7.94 2.89 -16.03
C MET A 19 7.71 3.91 -14.91
N GLN A 20 7.16 5.08 -15.24
CA GLN A 20 6.78 6.08 -14.24
C GLN A 20 5.71 5.52 -13.27
N TYR A 21 4.75 4.74 -13.78
CA TYR A 21 3.73 4.13 -12.94
C TYR A 21 4.30 3.04 -12.02
N ILE A 22 5.21 2.18 -12.49
CA ILE A 22 5.85 1.13 -11.68
C ILE A 22 6.52 1.73 -10.42
N PHE A 23 7.16 2.89 -10.57
CA PHE A 23 7.81 3.60 -9.47
C PHE A 23 6.94 4.67 -8.80
N SER A 24 5.65 4.72 -9.13
CA SER A 24 4.71 5.68 -8.53
C SER A 24 4.35 5.32 -7.09
N PRO A 25 3.93 6.31 -6.27
CA PRO A 25 3.33 6.06 -4.96
C PRO A 25 2.14 5.09 -5.02
N ASP A 26 1.28 5.21 -6.03
CA ASP A 26 0.12 4.32 -6.22
C ASP A 26 0.55 2.87 -6.34
N MET A 27 1.49 2.56 -7.23
CA MET A 27 1.99 1.20 -7.37
C MET A 27 2.61 0.70 -6.07
N LYS A 28 3.44 1.51 -5.41
CA LYS A 28 4.10 1.14 -4.16
C LYS A 28 3.09 0.80 -3.06
N PHE A 29 2.17 1.71 -2.74
CA PHE A 29 1.27 1.54 -1.61
C PHE A 29 0.17 0.51 -1.85
N ARG A 30 -0.33 0.38 -3.09
CA ARG A 30 -1.23 -0.74 -3.44
C ARG A 30 -0.51 -2.07 -3.34
N THR A 31 0.76 -2.13 -3.75
CA THR A 31 1.57 -3.35 -3.60
C THR A 31 1.79 -3.71 -2.13
N TRP A 32 2.02 -2.73 -1.25
CA TRP A 32 2.10 -2.97 0.20
C TRP A 32 0.80 -3.57 0.75
N ARG A 33 -0.37 -3.04 0.37
CA ARG A 33 -1.66 -3.62 0.78
C ARG A 33 -1.84 -5.05 0.31
N LYS A 34 -1.46 -5.36 -0.93
CA LYS A 34 -1.46 -6.74 -1.45
C LYS A 34 -0.57 -7.67 -0.62
N LEU A 35 0.61 -7.21 -0.22
CA LEU A 35 1.51 -7.99 0.63
C LEU A 35 0.92 -8.21 2.03
N TRP A 36 0.27 -7.21 2.63
CA TRP A 36 -0.40 -7.38 3.92
C TRP A 36 -1.59 -8.33 3.85
N ILE A 37 -2.39 -8.27 2.78
CA ILE A 37 -3.48 -9.23 2.55
C ILE A 37 -2.92 -10.65 2.45
N ALA A 38 -1.89 -10.86 1.62
CA ALA A 38 -1.27 -12.17 1.44
C ALA A 38 -0.66 -12.70 2.76
N LEU A 39 -0.08 -11.81 3.57
CA LEU A 39 0.41 -12.16 4.90
C LEU A 39 -0.75 -12.63 5.80
N ALA A 40 -1.82 -11.85 5.90
CA ALA A 40 -2.99 -12.16 6.72
C ALA A 40 -3.69 -13.46 6.29
N GLU A 41 -3.80 -13.71 4.98
CA GLU A 41 -4.31 -14.96 4.43
C GLU A 41 -3.44 -16.15 4.85
N THR A 42 -2.12 -16.03 4.70
CA THR A 42 -1.18 -17.08 5.09
C THR A 42 -1.23 -17.35 6.60
N GLU A 43 -1.29 -16.32 7.44
CA GLU A 43 -1.39 -16.46 8.90
C GLU A 43 -2.69 -17.17 9.32
N MET A 44 -3.80 -16.88 8.65
CA MET A 44 -5.07 -17.55 8.87
C MET A 44 -5.03 -19.02 8.42
N GLU A 45 -4.44 -19.30 7.24
CA GLU A 45 -4.26 -20.67 6.73
C GLU A 45 -3.38 -21.53 7.63
N LEU A 46 -2.35 -20.94 8.25
CA LEU A 46 -1.50 -21.59 9.25
C LEU A 46 -2.19 -21.82 10.60
N GLY A 47 -3.40 -21.28 10.80
CA GLY A 47 -4.18 -21.46 12.02
C GLY A 47 -3.60 -20.74 13.24
N LEU A 48 -2.85 -19.64 13.02
CA LEU A 48 -2.22 -18.91 14.13
C LEU A 48 -3.28 -18.43 15.13
N SER A 49 -3.07 -18.77 16.40
CA SER A 49 -3.98 -18.45 17.49
C SER A 49 -3.22 -17.86 18.68
N GLN A 50 -3.80 -16.84 19.29
CA GLN A 50 -3.31 -16.20 20.50
C GLN A 50 -4.43 -16.22 21.56
N ASP A 51 -4.11 -16.68 22.78
CA ASP A 51 -5.05 -16.80 23.91
C ASP A 51 -6.35 -17.55 23.55
N GLY A 52 -6.23 -18.58 22.72
CA GLY A 52 -7.36 -19.41 22.28
C GLY A 52 -8.25 -18.78 21.20
N LYS A 53 -7.83 -17.66 20.59
CA LYS A 53 -8.54 -16.99 19.50
C LYS A 53 -7.69 -16.92 18.24
N PRO A 54 -8.28 -16.98 17.04
CA PRO A 54 -7.54 -16.73 15.80
C PRO A 54 -6.90 -15.34 15.83
N VAL A 55 -5.64 -15.25 15.42
CA VAL A 55 -4.93 -13.96 15.30
C VAL A 55 -5.56 -13.12 14.19
N ILE A 56 -5.98 -13.78 13.10
CA ILE A 56 -6.63 -13.19 11.95
C ILE A 56 -7.97 -13.89 11.72
N THR A 57 -9.02 -13.09 11.56
CA THR A 57 -10.37 -13.54 11.21
C THR A 57 -10.65 -13.33 9.72
N ARG A 58 -11.66 -14.04 9.20
CA ARG A 58 -12.01 -13.92 7.79
C ARG A 58 -12.54 -12.53 7.46
N GLU A 59 -13.30 -11.94 8.38
CA GLU A 59 -13.90 -10.62 8.26
C GLU A 59 -12.82 -9.53 8.12
N GLN A 60 -11.72 -9.65 8.88
CA GLN A 60 -10.57 -8.73 8.77
C GLN A 60 -9.89 -8.81 7.40
N ILE A 61 -9.71 -10.02 6.85
CA ILE A 61 -9.14 -10.20 5.50
C ILE A 61 -10.06 -9.61 4.45
N ASP A 62 -11.37 -9.85 4.56
CA ASP A 62 -12.35 -9.36 3.60
C ASP A 62 -12.43 -7.81 3.61
N GLU A 63 -12.29 -7.17 4.77
CA GLU A 63 -12.16 -5.71 4.89
C GLU A 63 -10.86 -5.18 4.24
N LEU A 64 -9.72 -5.85 4.46
CA LEU A 64 -8.47 -5.46 3.80
C LEU A 64 -8.59 -5.54 2.28
N LYS A 65 -9.27 -6.57 1.76
CA LYS A 65 -9.51 -6.75 0.33
C LYS A 65 -10.45 -5.71 -0.25
N SER A 66 -11.54 -5.37 0.44
CA SER A 66 -12.50 -4.37 -0.05
C SER A 66 -11.85 -3.00 -0.22
N HIS A 67 -10.81 -2.71 0.55
CA HIS A 67 -10.07 -1.46 0.50
C HIS A 67 -8.66 -1.62 -0.11
N ALA A 68 -8.36 -2.67 -0.87
CA ALA A 68 -7.00 -2.89 -1.38
C ALA A 68 -6.43 -1.72 -2.21
N ASP A 69 -7.30 -1.01 -2.95
CA ASP A 69 -6.91 0.08 -3.87
C ASP A 69 -7.20 1.50 -3.33
N ASP A 70 -7.85 1.61 -2.16
CA ASP A 70 -8.36 2.86 -1.56
C ASP A 70 -7.31 3.60 -0.71
N ILE A 71 -6.28 4.16 -1.35
CA ILE A 71 -5.18 4.82 -0.61
C ILE A 71 -5.60 6.21 -0.13
N ASN A 72 -5.70 6.40 1.19
CA ASN A 72 -5.93 7.71 1.80
C ASN A 72 -4.61 8.47 2.01
N TYR A 73 -4.19 9.19 0.97
CA TYR A 73 -2.92 9.91 0.97
C TYR A 73 -2.83 11.06 1.98
N ASP A 74 -3.93 11.75 2.25
CA ASP A 74 -3.92 12.90 3.16
C ASP A 74 -3.74 12.45 4.61
N VAL A 75 -4.41 11.36 4.99
CA VAL A 75 -4.19 10.72 6.30
C VAL A 75 -2.78 10.17 6.43
N ALA A 76 -2.26 9.52 5.38
CA ALA A 76 -0.88 9.02 5.39
C ALA A 76 0.14 10.14 5.63
N LYS A 77 0.02 11.26 4.91
CA LYS A 77 0.89 12.44 5.09
C LYS A 77 0.74 13.08 6.46
N ALA A 78 -0.47 13.10 7.03
CA ALA A 78 -0.70 13.61 8.38
C ALA A 78 0.02 12.72 9.40
N ARG A 79 -0.11 11.39 9.27
CA ARG A 79 0.51 10.43 10.17
C ARG A 79 2.04 10.42 10.09
N GLU A 80 2.61 10.53 8.89
CA GLU A 80 4.07 10.63 8.68
C GLU A 80 4.69 11.89 9.34
N LYS A 81 3.91 12.92 9.67
CA LYS A 81 4.40 14.11 10.40
C LYS A 81 4.40 13.94 11.91
N GLU A 82 3.61 13.00 12.43
CA GLU A 82 3.49 12.74 13.87
C GLU A 82 4.57 11.81 14.40
N VAL A 83 5.25 11.08 13.52
CA VAL A 83 6.29 10.08 13.80
C VAL A 83 7.67 10.66 13.49
#